data_AF-A0A1E1XTE7-F1
#
_entry.id   AF-A0A1E1XTE7-F1
#
_cell.length_a   1.000
_cell.length_b   1.000
_cell.length_c   1.000
_cell.angle_alpha   90.00
_cell.angle_beta   90.00
_cell.angle_gamma   90.00
#
_symmetry.space_group_name_H-M   'P 1'
#
loop_
_entity.id
_entity.type
_entity.pdbx_description
1 polymer ?
#
loop_
_entity_poly.entity_id
_entity_poly.type
_entity_poly.pdbx_seq_one_letter_code
_entity_poly.pdbx_strand_id
1 'polypeptide(L)' 'AAEGLSGCRRYEKCVRGSTTCGEKKCASIGSEKPLMCTADFGYRCFCRPNLWRNRFGRCVRKDRCS' A
#
# COMPACT_ATOMS: atom_id res chain seq x y z
N ALA A 1 3.49 -6.51 26.50
CA ALA A 1 2.42 -6.64 25.47
C ALA A 1 2.76 -5.71 24.31
N ALA A 2 2.97 -6.23 23.12
CA ALA A 2 3.34 -5.45 21.94
C ALA A 2 2.07 -4.85 21.30
N GLU A 3 1.54 -3.77 21.87
CA GLU A 3 0.37 -3.06 21.33
C GLU A 3 0.74 -1.89 20.38
N GLY A 4 1.97 -1.84 19.87
CA GLY A 4 2.44 -0.75 19.00
C GLY A 4 2.50 -1.06 17.49
N LEU A 5 2.27 -2.31 17.06
CA LEU A 5 2.41 -2.74 15.65
C LEU A 5 1.06 -2.99 14.93
N SER A 6 -0.04 -2.63 15.58
CA SER A 6 -1.42 -2.81 15.11
C SER A 6 -2.05 -1.51 14.57
N GLY A 7 -1.25 -0.62 13.96
CA GLY A 7 -1.68 0.73 13.54
C GLY A 7 -2.21 0.86 12.09
N CYS A 8 -2.26 -0.25 11.33
CA CYS A 8 -2.78 -0.22 9.97
C CYS A 8 -4.30 -0.05 9.97
N ARG A 9 -4.83 0.83 9.10
CA ARG A 9 -6.27 1.03 8.96
C ARG A 9 -6.96 -0.27 8.51
N ARG A 10 -8.29 -0.30 8.63
CA ARG A 10 -9.16 -1.45 8.29
C ARG A 10 -8.87 -2.11 6.92
N TYR A 11 -8.39 -1.33 5.95
CA TYR A 11 -8.14 -1.76 4.57
C TYR A 11 -6.65 -1.91 4.23
N GLU A 12 -5.79 -1.84 5.25
CA GLU A 12 -4.36 -2.01 5.13
C GLU A 12 -3.94 -3.33 5.78
N LYS A 13 -2.76 -3.81 5.40
CA LYS A 13 -2.09 -4.98 5.98
C LYS A 13 -0.65 -4.58 6.29
N CYS A 14 -0.18 -4.97 7.47
CA CYS A 14 1.22 -4.84 7.81
C CYS A 14 2.00 -5.90 7.03
N VAL A 15 2.92 -5.47 6.17
CA VAL A 15 3.81 -6.36 5.42
C VAL A 15 5.22 -5.78 5.40
N ARG A 16 6.20 -6.63 5.14
CA ARG A 16 7.60 -6.22 5.11
C ARG A 16 7.88 -5.44 3.84
N GLY A 17 8.52 -4.27 3.97
CA GLY A 17 8.78 -3.33 2.87
C GLY A 17 9.46 -3.96 1.66
N SER A 18 10.39 -4.90 1.89
CA SER A 18 11.11 -5.66 0.87
C SER A 18 10.22 -6.51 -0.04
N THR A 19 8.99 -6.86 0.40
CA THR A 19 8.02 -7.66 -0.39
C THR A 19 6.97 -6.80 -1.10
N THR A 20 7.04 -5.48 -0.95
CA THR A 20 6.00 -4.52 -1.39
C THR A 20 6.42 -3.63 -2.54
N CYS A 21 7.28 -4.19 -3.40
CA CYS A 21 7.38 -3.83 -4.81
C CYS A 21 6.02 -3.93 -5.52
N GLY A 22 5.06 -3.05 -5.24
CA GLY A 22 3.73 -3.19 -5.81
C GLY A 22 2.57 -2.68 -4.99
N GLU A 23 2.75 -1.76 -4.04
CA GLU A 23 1.58 -1.04 -3.54
C GLU A 23 0.90 -0.36 -4.72
N LYS A 24 -0.31 -0.83 -5.05
CA LYS A 24 -1.10 -0.28 -6.13
C LYS A 24 -1.52 1.13 -5.70
N LYS A 25 -1.08 2.16 -6.44
CA LYS A 25 -1.47 3.55 -6.20
C LYS A 25 -2.35 4.01 -7.33
N CYS A 26 -3.40 4.78 -7.05
CA CYS A 26 -4.30 5.28 -8.09
C CYS A 26 -3.54 6.01 -9.22
N ALA A 27 -2.45 6.71 -8.88
CA ALA A 27 -1.54 7.35 -9.84
C ALA A 27 -0.78 6.36 -10.76
N SER A 28 -0.70 5.08 -10.39
CA SER A 28 -0.10 4.02 -11.21
C SER A 28 -1.11 3.39 -12.19
N ILE A 29 -2.40 3.73 -12.11
CA ILE A 29 -3.39 3.27 -13.10
C ILE A 29 -3.05 3.93 -14.44
N GLY A 30 -2.64 3.13 -15.43
CA GLY A 30 -2.24 3.61 -16.76
C GLY A 30 -0.78 4.02 -16.88
N SER A 31 0.02 3.91 -15.82
CA SER A 31 1.48 4.07 -15.89
C SER A 31 2.15 2.69 -15.91
N GLU A 32 2.86 2.40 -16.99
CA GLU A 32 3.69 1.19 -17.16
C GLU A 32 5.00 1.24 -16.37
N LYS A 33 5.24 2.33 -15.64
CA LYS A 33 6.48 2.50 -14.88
C LYS A 33 6.54 1.46 -13.76
N PRO A 34 7.60 0.63 -13.71
CA PRO A 34 7.77 -0.30 -12.61
C PRO A 34 7.84 0.50 -11.31
N LEU A 35 6.98 0.14 -10.35
CA LEU A 35 7.00 0.72 -9.01
C LEU A 35 8.39 0.45 -8.43
N MET A 36 9.25 1.48 -8.42
CA MET A 36 10.58 1.38 -7.84
C MET A 36 10.42 1.06 -6.35
N CYS A 37 10.96 -0.09 -5.97
CA CYS A 37 10.90 -0.53 -4.60
C CYS A 37 12.05 0.10 -3.84
N THR A 38 11.72 0.79 -2.77
CA THR A 38 12.71 1.07 -1.74
C THR A 38 12.96 -0.25 -1.02
N ALA A 39 14.22 -0.68 -0.92
CA ALA A 39 14.63 -1.87 -0.16
C ALA A 39 14.49 -1.61 1.35
N ASP A 40 13.26 -1.35 1.78
CA ASP A 40 12.94 -1.06 3.17
C ASP A 40 12.75 -2.39 3.91
N PHE A 41 13.65 -2.73 4.81
CA PHE A 41 13.56 -3.95 5.61
C PHE A 41 12.53 -3.85 6.76
N GLY A 42 11.89 -2.68 6.91
CA GLY A 42 10.89 -2.41 7.94
C GLY A 42 9.51 -2.98 7.61
N TYR A 43 8.69 -3.16 8.64
CA TYR A 43 7.27 -3.48 8.48
C TYR A 43 6.49 -2.18 8.29
N ARG A 44 5.67 -2.09 7.24
CA ARG A 44 4.83 -0.91 6.96
C ARG A 44 3.41 -1.33 6.59
N CYS A 45 2.48 -0.38 6.68
CA CYS A 45 1.08 -0.58 6.33
C CYS A 45 0.85 -0.35 4.83
N PHE A 46 0.44 -1.39 4.14
CA PHE A 46 0.15 -1.37 2.72
C PHE A 46 -1.30 -1.69 2.45
N CYS A 47 -1.86 -1.16 1.36
CA CYS A 47 -3.21 -1.53 0.95
C CYS A 47 -3.35 -3.04 0.73
N ARG A 48 -4.48 -3.60 1.18
CA ARG A 48 -4.82 -5.01 0.90
C ARG A 48 -4.83 -5.27 -0.61
N PRO A 49 -4.63 -6.53 -1.03
CA PRO A 49 -4.73 -6.91 -2.44
C PRO A 49 -6.06 -6.43 -3.04
N ASN A 50 -6.01 -5.99 -4.30
CA ASN A 50 -7.13 -5.38 -5.05
C ASN A 50 -7.61 -4.01 -4.57
N LEU A 51 -6.94 -3.42 -3.58
CA LEU A 51 -7.13 -2.02 -3.23
C LEU A 51 -5.96 -1.18 -3.77
N TRP A 52 -6.29 0.06 -4.06
CA TRP A 52 -5.42 1.08 -4.62
C TRP A 52 -5.34 2.24 -3.62
N ARG A 53 -4.14 2.75 -3.38
CA ARG A 53 -3.95 3.93 -2.51
C ARG A 53 -4.22 5.19 -3.31
N ASN A 54 -5.22 5.95 -2.89
CA ASN A 54 -5.52 7.24 -3.51
C ASN A 54 -4.57 8.34 -3.00
N ARG A 55 -4.66 9.53 -3.62
CA ARG A 55 -3.88 10.71 -3.22
C ARG A 55 -4.10 11.17 -1.78
N PHE A 56 -5.20 10.75 -1.15
CA PHE A 56 -5.52 11.04 0.25
C PHE A 56 -4.96 9.96 1.21
N GLY A 57 -4.16 9.02 0.71
CA GLY A 57 -3.59 7.93 1.50
C GLY A 57 -4.59 6.86 1.95
N ARG A 58 -5.78 6.80 1.32
CA ARG A 58 -6.83 5.80 1.62
C ARG A 58 -6.79 4.66 0.62
N CYS A 59 -6.96 3.44 1.11
CA CYS A 59 -7.09 2.25 0.28
C CYS A 59 -8.53 2.12 -0.24
N VAL A 60 -8.71 2.26 -1.54
CA VAL A 60 -10.00 2.24 -2.23
C VAL A 60 -9.97 1.24 -3.38
N ARG A 61 -11.12 0.86 -3.92
CA ARG A 61 -11.16 0.04 -5.15
C ARG A 61 -10.72 0.90 -6.35
N LYS A 62 -10.27 0.23 -7.42
CA LYS A 62 -9.82 0.89 -8.66
C LYS A 62 -10.87 1.89 -9.19
N ASP A 63 -12.14 1.51 -9.21
CA ASP A 63 -13.28 2.34 -9.65
C ASP A 63 -13.54 3.57 -8.75
N ARG A 64 -12.91 3.63 -7.58
CA ARG A 64 -12.99 4.76 -6.63
C ARG A 64 -11.67 5.53 -6.53
N CYS A 65 -10.76 5.29 -7.46
CA CYS A 65 -9.62 6.18 -7.68
C CYS A 65 -10.13 7.46 -8.33
N SER A 66 -10.18 8.54 -7.56
CA SER A 66 -10.44 9.91 -8.02
C SER A 66 -9.15 10.67 -8.25
#